data_AF-A0A9W9A9Y3-F1
#
_entry.id   AF-A0A9W9A9Y3-F1
#
_cell.length_a   1.000
_cell.length_b   1.000
_cell.length_c   1.000
_cell.angle_alpha   90.00
_cell.angle_beta   90.00
_cell.angle_gamma   90.00
#
_symmetry.space_group_name_H-M   'P 1'
#
loop_
_entity.id
_entity.type
_entity.pdbx_description
1 polymer ?
#
loop_
_entity_poly.entity_id
_entity_poly.type
_entity_poly.pdbx_seq_one_letter_code
_entity_poly.pdbx_strand_id
1 'polypeptide(L)'
;MSKRKISDVVDGTELAEEDPSQKRRLQLLPYPNVASQAIPSKSIPFQQPMPLTSFSYDAEHVQHFDDSALRYYHSPPLNAQLGYGYERWIRRPEERSRIDSLLKAVDRVTDGQHKKMRLADVGVVAWRGVVTRILTAPYEDREAWEMNVMLVNGTLYLEENRTELQIIEKNNIKPQHLKRMYYGYAFESYCTTDKAHNSQSPSALFDTPSHNSGAPGWGGDVNTNIQWCSVVRTKLGDTKFVIGGEVDCSEGRYKGTTETFMELKTSLTIRGASDEEKFEK
;
A
#
# COMPACT_ATOMS: atom_id res chain seq x y z
N MET A 1 12.30 -38.09 -14.80
CA MET A 1 11.01 -37.43 -14.52
C MET A 1 11.03 -36.07 -15.22
N SER A 2 10.24 -35.95 -16.29
CA SER A 2 10.34 -34.88 -17.28
C SER A 2 9.72 -33.57 -16.77
N LYS A 3 10.43 -32.45 -16.95
CA LYS A 3 9.97 -31.09 -16.60
C LYS A 3 8.88 -30.66 -17.59
N ARG A 4 7.66 -30.43 -17.10
CA ARG A 4 6.58 -29.86 -17.92
C ARG A 4 6.91 -28.41 -18.30
N LYS A 5 6.62 -28.04 -19.55
CA LYS A 5 6.73 -26.67 -20.05
C LYS A 5 5.41 -25.92 -19.80
N ILE A 6 5.50 -24.59 -19.75
CA ILE A 6 4.43 -23.63 -19.49
C ILE A 6 3.26 -23.68 -20.50
N SER A 7 3.36 -24.47 -21.57
CA SER A 7 2.32 -24.63 -22.59
C SER A 7 1.17 -25.57 -22.20
N ASP A 8 1.27 -26.31 -21.10
CA ASP A 8 0.45 -27.52 -20.91
C ASP A 8 -0.69 -27.37 -19.87
N VAL A 9 -1.13 -26.14 -19.56
CA VAL A 9 -2.27 -25.91 -18.65
C VAL A 9 -3.23 -24.88 -19.24
N VAL A 10 -4.03 -25.33 -20.19
CA VAL A 10 -5.28 -24.67 -20.55
C VAL A 10 -6.29 -25.77 -20.83
N ASP A 11 -7.29 -25.94 -19.97
CA ASP A 11 -8.45 -26.75 -20.30
C ASP A 11 -9.73 -26.08 -19.80
N GLY A 12 -10.69 -25.97 -20.71
CA GLY A 12 -12.11 -25.97 -20.39
C GLY A 12 -12.80 -24.63 -20.08
N THR A 13 -12.85 -23.70 -21.03
CA THR A 13 -14.06 -22.88 -21.25
C THR A 13 -14.08 -22.41 -22.72
N GLU A 14 -15.13 -22.76 -23.46
CA GLU A 14 -15.33 -22.34 -24.85
C GLU A 14 -15.42 -20.82 -24.93
N LEU A 15 -14.33 -20.19 -25.34
CA LEU A 15 -14.30 -18.80 -25.77
C LEU A 15 -14.55 -18.79 -27.28
N ALA A 16 -15.44 -17.90 -27.72
CA ALA A 16 -15.70 -17.61 -29.12
C ALA A 16 -14.39 -17.50 -29.90
N GLU A 17 -14.32 -18.12 -31.08
CA GLU A 17 -13.12 -18.18 -31.92
C GLU A 17 -12.54 -16.77 -32.15
N GLU A 18 -11.47 -16.44 -31.42
CA GLU A 18 -10.66 -15.25 -31.71
C GLU A 18 -9.94 -15.45 -33.05
N ASP A 19 -10.02 -14.45 -33.92
CA ASP A 19 -9.36 -14.40 -35.22
C ASP A 19 -7.86 -14.74 -35.08
N PRO A 20 -7.37 -15.85 -35.70
CA PRO A 20 -5.98 -16.30 -35.60
C PRO A 20 -4.94 -15.28 -36.09
N SER A 21 -5.37 -14.22 -36.79
CA SER A 21 -4.52 -13.16 -37.32
C SER A 21 -4.08 -12.12 -36.27
N GLN A 22 -4.69 -12.08 -35.08
CA GLN A 22 -4.35 -11.16 -33.99
C GLN A 22 -3.57 -11.83 -32.85
N LYS A 23 -2.49 -12.56 -33.15
CA LYS A 23 -1.50 -12.87 -32.11
C LYS A 23 -0.83 -11.57 -31.66
N ARG A 24 -1.32 -10.95 -30.58
CA ARG A 24 -0.64 -9.83 -29.91
C ARG A 24 0.77 -10.27 -29.58
N ARG A 25 1.74 -9.80 -30.37
CA ARG A 25 3.14 -10.11 -30.17
C ARG A 25 3.58 -9.40 -28.89
N LEU A 26 3.82 -10.16 -27.82
CA LEU A 26 4.34 -9.62 -26.57
C LEU A 26 5.64 -8.87 -26.88
N GLN A 27 5.64 -7.56 -26.63
CA GLN A 27 6.87 -6.77 -26.69
C GLN A 27 7.66 -7.04 -25.41
N LEU A 28 8.71 -7.83 -25.55
CA LEU A 28 9.67 -8.06 -24.48
C LEU A 28 10.69 -6.93 -24.50
N LEU A 29 10.69 -6.11 -23.46
CA LEU A 29 11.75 -5.14 -23.23
C LEU A 29 12.94 -5.85 -22.57
N PRO A 30 14.19 -5.60 -23.01
CA PRO A 30 15.35 -6.14 -22.34
C PRO A 30 15.43 -5.59 -20.91
N TYR A 31 15.85 -6.43 -19.97
CA TYR A 31 16.07 -6.00 -18.60
C TYR A 31 17.18 -4.93 -18.55
N PRO A 32 17.00 -3.82 -17.81
CA PRO A 32 18.03 -2.80 -17.72
C PRO A 32 19.29 -3.36 -17.04
N ASN A 33 20.47 -3.09 -17.59
CA ASN A 33 21.72 -3.50 -16.97
C ASN A 33 22.00 -2.63 -15.74
N VAL A 34 21.70 -3.15 -14.55
CA VAL A 34 21.88 -2.45 -13.27
C VAL A 34 23.36 -2.38 -12.86
N ALA A 35 24.22 -3.26 -13.40
CA ALA A 35 25.66 -3.28 -13.11
C ALA A 35 26.45 -2.21 -13.90
N SER A 36 25.91 -1.70 -15.00
CA SER A 36 26.54 -0.64 -15.79
C SER A 36 26.08 0.76 -15.33
N GLN A 37 26.33 1.12 -14.07
CA GLN A 37 26.22 2.50 -13.59
C GLN A 37 27.39 3.40 -14.08
N ALA A 38 28.00 3.07 -15.22
CA ALA A 38 29.12 3.80 -15.79
C ALA A 38 28.69 5.11 -16.49
N ILE A 39 27.39 5.35 -16.65
CA ILE A 39 26.85 6.61 -17.16
C ILE A 39 26.11 7.27 -15.99
N PRO A 40 26.49 8.49 -15.56
CA PRO A 40 25.70 9.24 -14.59
C PRO A 40 24.30 9.41 -15.19
N SER A 41 23.31 8.72 -14.61
CA SER A 41 21.93 8.96 -15.02
C SER A 41 21.64 10.43 -14.71
N LYS A 42 21.14 11.15 -15.71
CA LYS A 42 20.63 12.51 -15.48
C LYS A 42 19.63 12.40 -14.34
N SER A 43 19.89 13.09 -13.23
CA SER A 43 18.97 13.13 -12.09
C SER A 43 17.58 13.45 -12.60
N ILE A 44 16.64 12.52 -12.44
CA ILE A 44 15.25 12.70 -12.86
C ILE A 44 14.57 13.54 -11.77
N PRO A 45 14.07 14.76 -12.09
CA PRO A 45 13.39 15.57 -11.10
C PRO A 45 12.19 14.82 -10.53
N PHE A 46 12.08 14.79 -9.21
CA PHE A 46 10.93 14.30 -8.50
C PHE A 46 10.33 15.43 -7.67
N GLN A 47 9.06 15.75 -7.94
CA GLN A 47 8.35 16.81 -7.24
C GLN A 47 7.85 16.30 -5.89
N GLN A 48 8.02 17.10 -4.84
CA GLN A 48 7.43 16.81 -3.53
C GLN A 48 5.91 16.52 -3.68
N PRO A 49 5.41 15.39 -3.17
CA PRO A 49 4.00 15.06 -3.23
C PRO A 49 3.14 16.14 -2.56
N MET A 50 2.11 16.60 -3.27
CA MET A 50 1.16 17.59 -2.77
C MET A 50 -0.18 16.90 -2.45
N PRO A 51 -0.71 17.03 -1.23
CA PRO A 51 -2.02 16.51 -0.86
C PRO A 51 -3.14 17.05 -1.76
N LEU A 52 -4.01 16.15 -2.21
CA LEU A 52 -5.22 16.49 -2.95
C LEU A 52 -6.46 16.27 -2.08
N THR A 53 -6.59 15.08 -1.50
CA THR A 53 -7.71 14.69 -0.63
C THR A 53 -7.29 13.50 0.22
N SER A 54 -8.07 13.20 1.25
CA SER A 54 -8.02 11.95 2.01
C SER A 54 -9.40 11.29 2.01
N PHE A 55 -9.45 10.04 2.46
CA PHE A 55 -10.68 9.35 2.82
C PHE A 55 -10.36 8.22 3.81
N SER A 56 -11.39 7.76 4.50
CA SER A 56 -11.37 6.64 5.43
C SER A 56 -12.16 5.46 4.87
N TYR A 57 -11.77 4.24 5.20
CA TYR A 57 -12.65 3.08 5.18
C TYR A 57 -13.10 2.77 6.60
N ASP A 58 -14.37 2.45 6.78
CA ASP A 58 -14.92 1.98 8.06
C ASP A 58 -14.71 0.48 8.28
N ALA A 59 -15.32 -0.06 9.35
CA ALA A 59 -15.19 -1.46 9.75
C ALA A 59 -15.78 -2.45 8.71
N GLU A 60 -16.70 -1.97 7.88
CA GLU A 60 -17.33 -2.67 6.76
C GLU A 60 -16.64 -2.39 5.42
N HIS A 61 -15.51 -1.67 5.45
CA HIS A 61 -14.72 -1.28 4.28
C HIS A 61 -15.48 -0.36 3.30
N VAL A 62 -16.40 0.46 3.81
CA VAL A 62 -17.11 1.49 3.05
C VAL A 62 -16.30 2.80 3.09
N GLN A 63 -16.15 3.42 1.92
CA GLN A 63 -15.39 4.66 1.76
C GLN A 63 -16.17 5.89 2.25
N HIS A 64 -15.56 6.67 3.14
CA HIS A 64 -16.04 7.96 3.64
C HIS A 64 -15.00 9.05 3.39
N PHE A 65 -15.40 10.18 2.81
CA PHE A 65 -14.50 11.32 2.56
C PHE A 65 -14.29 12.18 3.81
N ASP A 66 -13.72 11.55 4.84
CA ASP A 66 -13.34 12.14 6.11
C ASP A 66 -12.05 11.50 6.65
N ASP A 67 -11.63 11.94 7.83
CA ASP A 67 -10.45 11.44 8.53
C ASP A 67 -10.81 10.56 9.74
N SER A 68 -11.96 9.89 9.70
CA SER A 68 -12.45 9.04 10.81
C SER A 68 -11.55 7.85 11.14
N ALA A 69 -10.83 7.31 10.15
CA ALA A 69 -9.86 6.23 10.34
C ALA A 69 -8.42 6.72 10.60
N LEU A 70 -8.17 8.03 10.62
CA LEU A 70 -6.82 8.56 10.82
C LEU A 70 -6.36 8.34 12.27
N ARG A 71 -5.19 7.71 12.40
CA ARG A 71 -4.57 7.40 13.68
C ARG A 71 -3.39 8.33 13.97
N TYR A 72 -3.10 8.53 15.24
CA TYR A 72 -2.02 9.40 15.71
C TYR A 72 -0.96 8.61 16.44
N TYR A 73 0.29 8.87 16.11
CA TYR A 73 1.41 8.17 16.71
C TYR A 73 1.50 8.43 18.22
N HIS A 74 1.78 7.37 18.96
CA HIS A 74 2.38 7.42 20.28
C HIS A 74 3.43 6.32 20.40
N SER A 75 4.37 6.48 21.33
CA SER A 75 5.37 5.44 21.54
C SER A 75 4.74 4.19 22.15
N PRO A 76 5.12 2.99 21.68
CA PRO A 76 4.66 1.73 22.27
C PRO A 76 5.32 1.50 23.63
N PRO A 77 4.71 0.72 24.52
CA PRO A 77 5.34 0.31 25.77
C PRO A 77 6.51 -0.63 25.51
N LEU A 78 7.50 -0.62 26.42
CA LEU A 78 8.58 -1.61 26.40
C LEU A 78 7.99 -3.02 26.54
N ASN A 79 8.54 -3.96 25.76
CA ASN A 79 8.09 -5.36 25.72
C ASN A 79 6.63 -5.55 25.32
N ALA A 80 6.09 -4.65 24.47
CA ALA A 80 4.77 -4.81 23.85
C ALA A 80 4.60 -6.22 23.26
N GLN A 81 3.53 -6.90 23.66
CA GLN A 81 3.28 -8.28 23.26
C GLN A 81 2.52 -8.29 21.93
N LEU A 82 3.23 -8.40 20.81
CA LEU A 82 2.64 -8.37 19.46
C LEU A 82 1.66 -9.52 19.16
N GLY A 83 1.64 -10.57 19.99
CA GLY A 83 0.63 -11.64 19.92
C GLY A 83 -0.69 -11.34 20.65
N TYR A 84 -0.76 -10.25 21.42
CA TYR A 84 -1.96 -9.87 22.15
C TYR A 84 -3.09 -9.52 21.17
N GLY A 85 -4.30 -10.02 21.40
CA GLY A 85 -5.48 -9.74 20.59
C GLY A 85 -5.63 -10.56 19.30
N TYR A 86 -4.71 -11.48 19.00
CA TYR A 86 -4.72 -12.27 17.76
C TYR A 86 -6.06 -12.96 17.47
N GLU A 87 -6.68 -13.55 18.50
CA GLU A 87 -7.97 -14.27 18.37
C GLU A 87 -9.17 -13.35 18.08
N ARG A 88 -8.99 -12.03 18.24
CA ARG A 88 -10.02 -11.02 17.95
C ARG A 88 -9.76 -10.29 16.61
N TRP A 89 -8.74 -10.71 15.86
CA TRP A 89 -8.37 -10.09 14.59
C TRP A 89 -9.48 -10.24 13.56
N ILE A 90 -10.00 -9.10 13.08
CA ILE A 90 -10.86 -9.05 11.90
C ILE A 90 -9.97 -8.84 10.67
N ARG A 91 -9.78 -9.92 9.91
CA ARG A 91 -8.98 -9.92 8.69
C ARG A 91 -9.87 -9.69 7.47
N ARG A 92 -9.59 -8.64 6.71
CA ARG A 92 -10.11 -8.43 5.35
C ARG A 92 -9.55 -9.52 4.43
N PRO A 93 -10.40 -10.25 3.68
CA PRO A 93 -9.91 -11.19 2.67
C PRO A 93 -9.18 -10.44 1.54
N GLU A 94 -8.25 -11.13 0.90
CA GLU A 94 -7.64 -10.62 -0.33
C GLU A 94 -8.66 -10.71 -1.47
N GLU A 95 -8.78 -9.65 -2.24
CA GLU A 95 -9.67 -9.54 -3.39
C GLU A 95 -8.90 -8.99 -4.59
N ARG A 96 -9.53 -8.93 -5.77
CA ARG A 96 -8.96 -8.21 -6.90
C ARG A 96 -8.83 -6.72 -6.52
N SER A 97 -7.60 -6.24 -6.42
CA SER A 97 -7.31 -4.83 -6.17
C SER A 97 -7.81 -3.99 -7.34
N ARG A 98 -8.84 -3.18 -7.11
CA ARG A 98 -9.36 -2.24 -8.10
C ARG A 98 -9.02 -0.81 -7.70
N ILE A 99 -9.21 0.12 -8.62
CA ILE A 99 -8.94 1.55 -8.40
C ILE A 99 -10.21 2.37 -8.17
N ASP A 100 -11.39 1.76 -8.03
CA ASP A 100 -12.69 2.44 -7.93
C ASP A 100 -12.74 3.55 -6.88
N SER A 101 -12.26 3.28 -5.66
CA SER A 101 -12.23 4.27 -4.59
C SER A 101 -11.22 5.38 -4.83
N LEU A 102 -10.10 5.10 -5.50
CA LEU A 102 -9.17 6.12 -5.98
C LEU A 102 -9.81 6.97 -7.08
N LEU A 103 -10.56 6.36 -8.01
CA LEU A 103 -11.29 7.08 -9.06
C LEU A 103 -12.34 8.03 -8.47
N LYS A 104 -13.10 7.59 -7.46
CA LYS A 104 -14.03 8.47 -6.71
C LYS A 104 -13.30 9.65 -6.08
N ALA A 105 -12.12 9.42 -5.51
CA ALA A 105 -11.30 10.48 -4.91
C ALA A 105 -10.74 11.45 -5.97
N VAL A 106 -10.30 10.94 -7.12
CA VAL A 106 -9.84 11.74 -8.27
C VAL A 106 -10.98 12.61 -8.81
N ASP A 107 -12.14 12.02 -9.07
CA ASP A 107 -13.34 12.73 -9.56
C ASP A 107 -13.68 13.92 -8.65
N ARG A 108 -13.69 13.71 -7.33
CA ARG A 108 -13.95 14.75 -6.31
C ARG A 108 -13.03 15.97 -6.44
N VAL A 109 -11.78 15.79 -6.89
CA VAL A 109 -10.76 16.85 -7.01
C VAL A 109 -10.50 17.32 -8.45
N THR A 110 -11.18 16.76 -9.44
CA THR A 110 -11.11 17.21 -10.85
C THR A 110 -12.40 17.85 -11.32
N ASP A 111 -13.52 17.13 -11.21
CA ASP A 111 -14.82 17.53 -11.77
C ASP A 111 -15.92 17.63 -10.71
N GLY A 112 -15.64 17.16 -9.49
CA GLY A 112 -16.52 17.25 -8.34
C GLY A 112 -16.36 18.51 -7.48
N GLN A 113 -16.87 18.40 -6.26
CA GLN A 113 -17.09 19.53 -5.33
C GLN A 113 -15.81 20.21 -4.82
N HIS A 114 -14.64 19.58 -4.93
CA HIS A 114 -13.38 20.09 -4.39
C HIS A 114 -12.29 20.15 -5.45
N LYS A 115 -12.62 20.68 -6.63
CA LYS A 115 -11.71 20.85 -7.75
C LYS A 115 -10.39 21.51 -7.34
N LYS A 116 -9.28 20.77 -7.47
CA LYS A 116 -7.90 21.19 -7.15
C LYS A 116 -6.92 21.00 -8.32
N MET A 117 -7.33 20.26 -9.35
CA MET A 117 -6.53 20.01 -10.54
C MET A 117 -7.42 19.71 -11.76
N ARG A 118 -6.82 19.55 -12.93
CA ARG A 118 -7.49 19.05 -14.13
C ARG A 118 -6.96 17.66 -14.46
N LEU A 119 -7.85 16.72 -14.75
CA LEU A 119 -7.47 15.35 -15.10
C LEU A 119 -6.62 15.30 -16.38
N ALA A 120 -6.90 16.17 -17.35
CA ALA A 120 -6.14 16.27 -18.61
C ALA A 120 -4.65 16.61 -18.42
N ASP A 121 -4.25 17.12 -17.25
CA ASP A 121 -2.85 17.39 -16.93
C ASP A 121 -2.14 16.18 -16.28
N VAL A 122 -2.87 15.11 -15.96
CA VAL A 122 -2.39 13.92 -15.24
C VAL A 122 -2.01 12.83 -16.25
N GLY A 123 -0.76 12.34 -16.17
CA GLY A 123 -0.29 11.26 -17.01
C GLY A 123 -0.62 9.88 -16.46
N VAL A 124 -0.61 9.71 -15.12
CA VAL A 124 -0.83 8.41 -14.46
C VAL A 124 -1.69 8.55 -13.20
N VAL A 125 -2.64 7.63 -13.03
CA VAL A 125 -3.41 7.42 -11.79
C VAL A 125 -3.20 5.97 -11.34
N ALA A 126 -2.75 5.77 -10.11
CA ALA A 126 -2.50 4.43 -9.55
C ALA A 126 -2.48 4.43 -8.02
N TRP A 127 -2.66 3.27 -7.40
CA TRP A 127 -2.30 3.10 -5.99
C TRP A 127 -0.78 3.14 -5.80
N ARG A 128 -0.33 3.63 -4.65
CA ARG A 128 1.08 3.70 -4.25
C ARG A 128 1.78 2.35 -4.38
N GLY A 129 1.12 1.26 -3.96
CA GLY A 129 1.67 -0.09 -4.06
C GLY A 129 1.98 -0.53 -5.50
N VAL A 130 1.16 -0.11 -6.48
CA VAL A 130 1.39 -0.36 -7.91
C VAL A 130 2.65 0.37 -8.37
N VAL A 131 2.80 1.64 -8.01
CA VAL A 131 4.00 2.42 -8.34
C VAL A 131 5.24 1.84 -7.65
N THR A 132 5.14 1.42 -6.39
CA THR A 132 6.22 0.75 -5.66
C THR A 132 6.70 -0.49 -6.40
N ARG A 133 5.81 -1.37 -6.87
CA ARG A 133 6.18 -2.57 -7.65
C ARG A 133 6.98 -2.24 -8.91
N ILE A 134 6.64 -1.16 -9.62
CA ILE A 134 7.40 -0.69 -10.79
C ILE A 134 8.79 -0.22 -10.36
N LEU A 135 8.88 0.58 -9.30
CA LEU A 135 10.13 1.15 -8.82
C LEU A 135 11.09 0.09 -8.26
N THR A 136 10.56 -0.98 -7.66
CA THR A 136 11.38 -2.06 -7.08
C THR A 136 11.66 -3.20 -8.05
N ALA A 137 11.02 -3.25 -9.22
CA ALA A 137 11.23 -4.31 -10.22
C ALA A 137 12.69 -4.54 -10.65
N PRO A 138 13.58 -3.52 -10.71
CA PRO A 138 15.01 -3.74 -10.97
C PRO A 138 15.77 -4.50 -9.87
N TYR A 139 15.16 -4.72 -8.70
CA TYR A 139 15.77 -5.38 -7.54
C TYR A 139 14.99 -6.63 -7.10
N GLU A 140 13.80 -6.85 -7.66
CA GLU A 140 12.93 -7.98 -7.34
C GLU A 140 13.29 -9.20 -8.21
N ASP A 141 13.77 -10.26 -7.57
CA ASP A 141 14.21 -11.51 -8.21
C ASP A 141 13.34 -12.73 -7.84
N ARG A 142 12.30 -12.54 -7.01
CA ARG A 142 11.49 -13.65 -6.43
C ARG A 142 10.07 -13.65 -6.94
N GLU A 143 9.41 -12.50 -6.94
CA GLU A 143 7.98 -12.40 -7.23
C GLU A 143 7.72 -11.66 -8.55
N ALA A 144 7.25 -12.41 -9.55
CA ALA A 144 6.67 -11.82 -10.75
C ALA A 144 5.34 -11.14 -10.44
N TRP A 145 5.01 -10.10 -11.21
CA TRP A 145 3.76 -9.37 -11.09
C TRP A 145 3.22 -8.97 -12.46
N GLU A 146 1.91 -8.77 -12.53
CA GLU A 146 1.21 -8.28 -13.70
C GLU A 146 0.37 -7.05 -13.34
N MET A 147 0.08 -6.20 -14.33
CA MET A 147 -0.74 -5.01 -14.16
C MET A 147 -1.68 -4.83 -15.34
N ASN A 148 -2.91 -4.41 -15.07
CA ASN A 148 -3.81 -3.90 -16.10
C ASN A 148 -3.52 -2.41 -16.29
N VAL A 149 -3.45 -1.98 -17.54
CA VAL A 149 -3.23 -0.58 -17.92
C VAL A 149 -4.30 -0.15 -18.89
N MET A 150 -5.04 0.90 -18.54
CA MET A 150 -6.04 1.52 -19.41
C MET A 150 -5.63 2.96 -19.73
N LEU A 151 -5.66 3.34 -21.00
CA LEU A 151 -5.45 4.71 -21.44
C LEU A 151 -6.80 5.36 -21.74
N VAL A 152 -7.17 6.40 -21.01
CA VAL A 152 -8.40 7.16 -21.23
C VAL A 152 -8.06 8.64 -21.28
N ASN A 153 -8.37 9.30 -22.40
CA ASN A 153 -8.17 10.74 -22.60
C ASN A 153 -6.74 11.24 -22.27
N GLY A 154 -5.72 10.43 -22.57
CA GLY A 154 -4.31 10.78 -22.30
C GLY A 154 -3.80 10.42 -20.91
N THR A 155 -4.65 9.91 -20.01
CA THR A 155 -4.26 9.46 -18.68
C THR A 155 -4.21 7.93 -18.61
N LEU A 156 -3.11 7.39 -18.09
CA LEU A 156 -2.95 5.96 -17.81
C LEU A 156 -3.50 5.62 -16.41
N TYR A 157 -4.30 4.57 -16.34
CA TYR A 157 -4.86 4.02 -15.11
C TYR A 157 -4.27 2.64 -14.91
N LEU A 158 -3.58 2.44 -13.78
CA LEU A 158 -2.87 1.20 -13.49
C LEU A 158 -3.48 0.53 -12.26
N GLU A 159 -3.77 -0.75 -12.38
CA GLU A 159 -4.14 -1.63 -11.28
C GLU A 159 -3.31 -2.92 -11.33
N GLU A 160 -3.07 -3.53 -10.17
CA GLU A 160 -2.39 -4.82 -10.09
C GLU A 160 -3.32 -5.92 -10.65
N ASN A 161 -2.80 -6.74 -11.56
CA ASN A 161 -3.51 -7.91 -12.06
C ASN A 161 -3.06 -9.14 -11.27
N ARG A 162 -4.02 -9.79 -10.59
CA ARG A 162 -3.80 -11.08 -9.95
C ARG A 162 -4.80 -12.09 -10.46
N THR A 163 -4.29 -13.28 -10.77
CA THR A 163 -5.12 -14.43 -11.13
C THR A 163 -5.95 -14.89 -9.94
N GLU A 164 -7.02 -15.63 -10.20
CA GLU A 164 -7.86 -16.19 -9.14
C GLU A 164 -7.06 -17.13 -8.24
N LEU A 165 -6.15 -17.91 -8.82
CA LEU A 165 -5.24 -18.78 -8.08
C LEU A 165 -4.36 -17.98 -7.11
N GLN A 166 -3.76 -16.87 -7.55
CA GLN A 166 -2.94 -16.01 -6.68
C GLN A 166 -3.75 -15.40 -5.53
N ILE A 167 -5.03 -15.05 -5.77
CA ILE A 167 -5.92 -14.53 -4.73
C ILE A 167 -6.28 -15.63 -3.72
N ILE A 168 -6.59 -16.85 -4.20
CA ILE A 168 -6.86 -18.01 -3.35
C ILE A 168 -5.63 -18.34 -2.49
N GLU A 169 -4.44 -18.36 -3.08
CA GLU A 169 -3.18 -18.59 -2.36
C GLU A 169 -2.92 -17.53 -1.29
N LYS A 170 -3.18 -16.25 -1.59
CA LYS A 170 -3.06 -15.15 -0.62
C LYS A 170 -4.13 -15.17 0.47
N ASN A 171 -5.26 -15.82 0.26
CA ASN A 171 -6.22 -16.05 1.33
C ASN A 171 -5.82 -17.25 2.21
N ASN A 172 -5.23 -18.29 1.60
CA ASN A 172 -4.79 -19.54 2.22
C ASN A 172 -3.37 -19.48 2.81
N ILE A 173 -3.11 -18.47 3.62
CA ILE A 173 -1.80 -18.24 4.25
C ILE A 173 -1.58 -19.24 5.39
N LYS A 174 -0.39 -19.83 5.47
CA LYS A 174 -0.05 -20.75 6.57
C LYS A 174 -0.15 -20.03 7.94
N PRO A 175 -0.59 -20.70 9.01
CA PRO A 175 -0.79 -20.07 10.33
C PRO A 175 0.42 -19.28 10.85
N GLN A 176 1.64 -19.79 10.63
CA GLN A 176 2.87 -19.10 11.03
C GLN A 176 3.07 -17.75 10.32
N HIS A 177 2.67 -17.63 9.05
CA HIS A 177 2.79 -16.40 8.27
C HIS A 177 1.66 -15.43 8.64
N LEU A 178 0.45 -15.93 8.89
CA LEU A 178 -0.65 -15.13 9.44
C LEU A 178 -0.28 -14.47 10.76
N LYS A 179 0.37 -15.20 11.66
CA LYS A 179 0.83 -14.66 12.94
C LYS A 179 1.85 -13.52 12.75
N ARG A 180 2.77 -13.67 11.79
CA ARG A 180 3.76 -12.62 11.46
C ARG A 180 3.10 -11.39 10.83
N MET A 181 2.10 -11.58 9.97
CA MET A 181 1.32 -10.47 9.42
C MET A 181 0.60 -9.71 10.54
N TYR A 182 -0.04 -10.43 11.45
CA TYR A 182 -0.73 -9.83 12.59
C TYR A 182 0.21 -8.97 13.44
N TYR A 183 1.47 -9.39 13.63
CA TYR A 183 2.43 -8.62 14.42
C TYR A 183 2.66 -7.19 13.90
N GLY A 184 2.56 -6.98 12.58
CA GLY A 184 2.59 -5.64 11.99
C GLY A 184 1.41 -4.79 12.46
N TYR A 185 0.19 -5.28 12.26
CA TYR A 185 -1.02 -4.57 12.67
C TYR A 185 -1.13 -4.39 14.20
N ALA A 186 -0.67 -5.37 14.98
CA ALA A 186 -0.60 -5.26 16.43
C ALA A 186 0.41 -4.19 16.84
N PHE A 187 1.54 -4.07 16.15
CA PHE A 187 2.51 -3.01 16.39
C PHE A 187 1.91 -1.64 16.11
N GLU A 188 1.16 -1.47 15.01
CA GLU A 188 0.39 -0.25 14.74
C GLU A 188 -0.60 0.05 15.88
N SER A 189 -1.29 -0.98 16.38
CA SER A 189 -2.21 -0.85 17.51
C SER A 189 -1.50 -0.40 18.80
N TYR A 190 -0.27 -0.84 19.05
CA TYR A 190 0.53 -0.36 20.18
C TYR A 190 1.18 1.02 19.97
N CYS A 191 1.26 1.50 18.73
CA CYS A 191 1.92 2.75 18.39
C CYS A 191 0.94 3.87 18.03
N THR A 192 -0.37 3.64 18.16
CA THR A 192 -1.36 4.60 17.69
C THR A 192 -2.58 4.77 18.58
N THR A 193 -3.18 5.96 18.52
CA THR A 193 -4.41 6.33 19.23
C THR A 193 -5.34 7.17 18.33
N ASP A 194 -6.62 7.27 18.70
CA ASP A 194 -7.63 8.06 17.99
C ASP A 194 -7.48 9.58 18.20
N LYS A 195 -6.70 10.01 19.21
CA LYS A 195 -6.60 11.41 19.59
C LYS A 195 -5.22 11.97 19.32
N ALA A 196 -5.16 13.06 18.56
CA ALA A 196 -3.94 13.82 18.40
C ALA A 196 -3.46 14.37 19.75
N HIS A 197 -2.22 14.08 20.11
CA HIS A 197 -1.57 14.72 21.25
C HIS A 197 -1.22 16.18 20.90
N ASN A 198 -1.48 17.11 21.83
CA ASN A 198 -0.88 18.44 21.77
C ASN A 198 0.59 18.28 22.18
N SER A 199 1.51 18.70 21.30
CA SER A 199 2.96 18.46 21.31
C SER A 199 3.75 19.04 22.50
N GLN A 200 3.19 19.11 23.72
CA GLN A 200 3.80 19.85 24.83
C GLN A 200 4.40 19.01 25.95
N SER A 201 4.38 17.67 25.93
CA SER A 201 5.24 16.86 26.82
C SER A 201 5.35 15.40 26.38
N PRO A 202 6.56 14.90 26.06
CA PRO A 202 6.82 13.47 25.84
C PRO A 202 6.58 12.59 27.08
N SER A 203 6.47 13.20 28.27
CA SER A 203 6.39 12.51 29.57
C SER A 203 4.98 12.22 30.08
N ALA A 204 3.92 12.71 29.43
CA ALA A 204 2.54 12.46 29.87
C ALA A 204 1.94 11.13 29.37
N LEU A 205 2.74 10.30 28.68
CA LEU A 205 2.29 9.11 27.95
C LEU A 205 1.94 7.89 28.82
N PHE A 206 2.19 7.94 30.14
CA PHE A 206 1.87 6.84 31.05
C PHE A 206 0.58 7.03 31.87
N ASP A 207 0.02 8.24 31.91
CA ASP A 207 -1.16 8.57 32.75
C ASP A 207 -2.48 8.60 32.00
N THR A 208 -2.43 8.24 30.73
CA THR A 208 -3.50 7.77 29.85
C THR A 208 -4.03 6.35 30.07
N PRO A 209 -4.80 5.94 31.11
CA PRO A 209 -5.51 4.67 31.02
C PRO A 209 -6.46 4.79 29.83
N SER A 210 -6.09 4.17 28.71
CA SER A 210 -7.06 3.77 27.69
C SER A 210 -8.17 3.09 28.47
N HIS A 211 -9.38 3.65 28.40
CA HIS A 211 -10.55 3.19 29.14
C HIS A 211 -10.99 1.75 28.78
N ASN A 212 -10.15 1.03 28.05
CA ASN A 212 -10.34 -0.34 27.61
C ASN A 212 -9.51 -1.26 28.50
N SER A 213 -10.16 -2.30 29.01
CA SER A 213 -9.66 -3.38 29.86
C SER A 213 -8.60 -4.28 29.19
N GLY A 214 -7.63 -3.70 28.49
CA GLY A 214 -6.64 -4.38 27.67
C GLY A 214 -5.20 -4.26 28.17
N ALA A 215 -4.25 -4.76 27.36
CA ALA A 215 -2.83 -4.64 27.64
C ALA A 215 -2.42 -3.15 27.73
N PRO A 216 -1.45 -2.78 28.59
CA PRO A 216 -0.95 -1.41 28.67
C PRO A 216 -0.54 -0.88 27.29
N GLY A 217 -0.94 0.35 26.96
CA GLY A 217 -0.63 0.98 25.65
C GLY A 217 -1.35 0.37 24.44
N TRP A 218 -2.31 -0.53 24.61
CA TRP A 218 -3.07 -1.10 23.50
C TRP A 218 -4.09 -0.09 22.93
N GLY A 219 -3.91 0.27 21.67
CA GLY A 219 -4.72 1.27 20.96
C GLY A 219 -6.02 0.73 20.36
N GLY A 220 -6.29 -0.57 20.43
CA GLY A 220 -7.52 -1.19 19.92
C GLY A 220 -7.27 -2.53 19.24
N ASP A 221 -8.33 -3.33 19.07
CA ASP A 221 -8.23 -4.59 18.35
C ASP A 221 -8.06 -4.36 16.84
N VAL A 222 -7.34 -5.28 16.18
CA VAL A 222 -7.01 -5.15 14.76
C VAL A 222 -8.23 -5.47 13.88
N ASN A 223 -8.62 -4.51 13.05
CA ASN A 223 -9.55 -4.70 11.94
C ASN A 223 -8.95 -4.12 10.65
N THR A 224 -8.55 -4.99 9.71
CA THR A 224 -7.86 -4.56 8.48
C THR A 224 -8.82 -4.11 7.37
N ASN A 225 -10.12 -3.95 7.68
CA ASN A 225 -11.05 -3.21 6.81
C ASN A 225 -10.86 -1.69 6.97
N ILE A 226 -10.51 -1.25 8.19
CA ILE A 226 -10.37 0.15 8.55
C ILE A 226 -9.02 0.64 8.05
N GLN A 227 -9.02 1.67 7.21
CA GLN A 227 -7.81 2.27 6.69
C GLN A 227 -8.04 3.76 6.45
N TRP A 228 -6.99 4.56 6.62
CA TRP A 228 -7.00 5.94 6.19
C TRP A 228 -6.05 6.12 5.01
N CYS A 229 -6.55 6.70 3.92
CA CYS A 229 -5.79 6.87 2.69
C CYS A 229 -5.60 8.35 2.37
N SER A 230 -4.36 8.71 2.03
CA SER A 230 -4.02 10.01 1.45
C SER A 230 -3.88 9.89 -0.06
N VAL A 231 -4.48 10.83 -0.79
CA VAL A 231 -4.34 10.98 -2.24
C VAL A 231 -3.52 12.23 -2.54
N VAL A 232 -2.43 12.06 -3.27
CA VAL A 232 -1.47 13.11 -3.58
C VAL A 232 -1.27 13.24 -5.08
N ARG A 233 -0.86 14.43 -5.52
CA ARG A 233 -0.23 14.62 -6.84
C ARG A 233 1.27 14.76 -6.69
N THR A 234 2.02 14.21 -7.64
CA THR A 234 3.47 14.41 -7.77
C THR A 234 3.85 14.44 -9.26
N LYS A 235 5.13 14.65 -9.56
CA LYS A 235 5.68 14.63 -10.90
C LYS A 235 7.02 13.90 -10.86
N LEU A 236 7.19 12.91 -11.71
CA LEU A 236 8.46 12.22 -11.94
C LEU A 236 8.89 12.51 -13.38
N GLY A 237 9.99 13.25 -13.54
CA GLY A 237 10.41 13.78 -14.83
C GLY A 237 9.33 14.71 -15.40
N ASP A 238 8.75 14.33 -16.53
CA ASP A 238 7.69 15.08 -17.20
C ASP A 238 6.28 14.53 -16.97
N THR A 239 6.17 13.39 -16.31
CA THR A 239 4.89 12.72 -16.07
C THR A 239 4.34 13.12 -14.71
N LYS A 240 3.12 13.68 -14.69
CA LYS A 240 2.37 13.93 -13.45
C LYS A 240 1.62 12.69 -13.03
N PHE A 241 1.72 12.35 -11.76
CA PHE A 241 1.07 11.22 -11.13
C PHE A 241 0.02 11.69 -10.13
N VAL A 242 -1.08 10.97 -10.04
CA VAL A 242 -1.97 10.97 -8.87
C VAL A 242 -1.86 9.61 -8.23
N ILE A 243 -1.49 9.60 -6.94
CA ILE A 243 -1.19 8.38 -6.20
C ILE A 243 -2.03 8.39 -4.92
N GLY A 244 -2.81 7.34 -4.71
CA GLY A 244 -3.45 7.05 -3.42
C GLY A 244 -2.61 6.08 -2.60
N GLY A 245 -2.54 6.25 -1.29
CA GLY A 245 -1.88 5.29 -0.41
C GLY A 245 -2.45 5.33 1.00
N GLU A 246 -2.58 4.15 1.61
CA GLU A 246 -2.79 4.01 3.04
C GLU A 246 -1.62 4.64 3.80
N VAL A 247 -1.94 5.30 4.92
CA VAL A 247 -0.97 5.88 5.85
C VAL A 247 -1.29 5.38 7.25
N ASP A 248 -0.30 4.78 7.90
CA ASP A 248 -0.48 4.13 9.21
C ASP A 248 -0.87 5.13 10.30
N CYS A 249 -0.18 6.28 10.36
CA CYS A 249 -0.52 7.35 11.31
C CYS A 249 0.11 8.71 10.98
N SER A 250 -0.26 9.73 11.77
CA SER A 250 0.37 11.05 11.79
C SER A 250 1.08 11.31 13.13
N GLU A 251 2.27 11.90 13.07
CA GLU A 251 2.96 12.51 14.20
C GLU A 251 2.22 13.77 14.65
N GLY A 252 1.53 13.68 15.79
CA GLY A 252 0.69 14.77 16.26
C GLY A 252 -0.44 15.13 15.28
N ARG A 253 -1.08 16.28 15.51
CA ARG A 253 -2.28 16.68 14.77
C ARG A 253 -2.00 16.83 13.27
N TYR A 254 -2.79 16.14 12.45
CA TYR A 254 -2.76 16.26 11.01
C TYR A 254 -3.18 17.67 10.56
N LYS A 255 -2.39 18.26 9.66
CA LYS A 255 -2.55 19.64 9.18
C LYS A 255 -2.96 19.71 7.71
N GLY A 256 -3.43 18.61 7.13
CA GLY A 256 -3.71 18.55 5.69
C GLY A 256 -2.46 18.41 4.81
N THR A 257 -1.29 18.15 5.41
CA THR A 257 0.00 17.97 4.71
C THR A 257 0.58 16.59 4.99
N THR A 258 1.46 16.12 4.12
CA THR A 258 2.10 14.79 4.28
C THR A 258 3.30 14.80 5.23
N GLU A 259 3.65 15.95 5.81
CA GLU A 259 4.93 16.14 6.54
C GLU A 259 4.98 15.36 7.85
N THR A 260 3.82 15.12 8.45
CA THR A 260 3.68 14.41 9.72
C THR A 260 3.37 12.93 9.53
N PHE A 261 3.26 12.43 8.30
CA PHE A 261 2.94 11.01 8.09
C PHE A 261 4.07 10.11 8.56
N MET A 262 3.69 9.03 9.22
CA MET A 262 4.59 8.01 9.73
C MET A 262 4.17 6.64 9.24
N GLU A 263 5.14 5.90 8.71
CA GLU A 263 4.98 4.50 8.32
C GLU A 263 5.59 3.64 9.44
N LEU A 264 4.83 2.67 9.93
CA LEU A 264 5.19 1.76 11.00
C LEU A 264 5.54 0.40 10.40
N LYS A 265 6.66 -0.17 10.85
CA LYS A 265 7.16 -1.46 10.37
C LYS A 265 7.76 -2.26 11.52
N THR A 266 7.64 -3.58 11.40
CA THR A 266 8.31 -4.54 12.28
C THR A 266 9.35 -5.32 11.48
N SER A 267 10.51 -5.57 12.09
CA SER A 267 11.52 -6.47 11.53
C SER A 267 12.05 -7.40 12.63
N LEU A 268 12.72 -8.47 12.22
CA LEU A 268 13.47 -9.30 13.16
C LEU A 268 14.64 -8.49 13.74
N THR A 269 15.01 -8.78 14.99
CA THR A 269 16.20 -8.19 15.61
C THR A 269 17.44 -8.56 14.80
N ILE A 270 18.23 -7.56 14.43
CA ILE A 270 19.51 -7.73 13.76
C ILE A 270 20.53 -8.21 14.80
N ARG A 271 21.06 -9.41 14.63
CA ARG A 271 22.01 -10.03 15.58
C ARG A 271 23.44 -10.10 15.04
N GLY A 272 23.65 -9.74 13.79
CA GLY A 272 24.96 -9.71 13.14
C GLY A 272 24.84 -9.39 11.64
N ALA A 273 25.98 -9.34 10.95
CA ALA A 273 26.10 -8.86 9.58
C ALA A 273 25.17 -9.58 8.56
N SER A 274 24.91 -10.88 8.75
CA SER A 274 23.99 -11.61 7.84
C SER A 274 22.52 -11.22 8.03
N ASP A 275 22.11 -10.84 9.25
CA ASP A 275 20.76 -10.34 9.50
C ASP A 275 20.62 -8.90 8.97
N GLU A 276 21.71 -8.11 9.02
CA GLU A 276 21.79 -6.75 8.47
C GLU A 276 21.70 -6.74 6.94
N GLU A 277 22.47 -7.58 6.25
CA GLU A 277 22.41 -7.71 4.78
C GLU A 277 20.99 -8.09 4.29
N LYS A 278 20.28 -8.94 5.05
CA LYS A 278 18.88 -9.30 4.75
C LYS A 278 17.87 -8.21 5.07
N PHE A 279 18.23 -7.26 5.94
CA PHE A 279 17.39 -6.11 6.26
C PHE A 279 17.52 -5.02 5.18
N GLU A 280 18.72 -4.88 4.60
CA GLU A 280 18.98 -3.93 3.51
C GLU A 280 18.47 -4.40 2.14
N LYS A 281 18.42 -5.72 1.91
CA LYS A 281 17.89 -6.32 0.67
C LYS A 281 16.37 -6.40 0.67
#